data_AF-A0A3B3WKA6-F1
#
_entry.id   AF-A0A3B3WKA6-F1
#
_cell.length_a   1.000
_cell.length_b   1.000
_cell.length_c   1.000
_cell.angle_alpha   90.00
_cell.angle_beta   90.00
_cell.angle_gamma   90.00
#
_symmetry.space_group_name_H-M   'P 1'
#
loop_
_entity.id
_entity.type
_entity.pdbx_description
1 polymer ?
#
loop_
_entity_poly.entity_id
_entity_poly.type
_entity_poly.pdbx_seq_one_letter_code
_entity_poly.pdbx_strand_id
1 'polypeptide(L)'
;MSVFTQLGLLLWKNFTYRRRQTLQLLVELIWPLFIFFILIAVRLNYPPYEQHECHFPNKAMPSAGTLPWIQGILCNANNPCFRNPTPGESPGVVGNFNDSIISRLFSDAKKILLYSQNDRNLEGFKELARALEVLQRSMPTDSVPPSTVDDR
;
A
#
# COMPACT_ATOMS: atom_id res chain seq x y z
N MET A 1 -48.62 -41.44 37.60
CA MET A 1 -49.01 -41.35 36.17
C MET A 1 -49.81 -40.07 35.80
N SER A 2 -50.06 -39.13 36.72
CA SER A 2 -50.85 -37.91 36.49
C SER A 2 -50.09 -36.76 35.78
N VAL A 3 -48.77 -36.68 35.95
CA VAL A 3 -47.98 -35.54 35.45
C VAL A 3 -47.93 -35.50 33.92
N PHE A 4 -47.79 -36.66 33.26
CA PHE A 4 -47.74 -36.73 31.79
C PHE A 4 -49.08 -36.36 31.14
N THR A 5 -50.21 -36.68 31.76
CA THR A 5 -51.54 -36.31 31.24
C THR A 5 -51.81 -34.82 31.39
N GLN A 6 -51.40 -34.21 32.50
CA GLN A 6 -51.44 -32.75 32.69
C GLN A 6 -50.49 -32.01 31.72
N LEU A 7 -49.27 -32.52 31.51
CA LEU A 7 -48.32 -31.96 30.55
C LEU A 7 -48.85 -32.03 29.11
N GLY A 8 -49.47 -33.15 28.73
CA GLY A 8 -50.11 -33.32 27.42
C GLY A 8 -51.25 -32.32 27.18
N LEU A 9 -52.11 -32.09 28.18
CA LEU A 9 -53.17 -31.08 28.12
C LEU A 9 -52.64 -29.65 27.96
N LEU A 10 -51.55 -29.33 28.66
CA LEU A 10 -50.86 -28.04 28.55
C LEU A 10 -50.25 -27.84 27.16
N LEU A 11 -49.55 -28.84 26.63
CA LEU A 11 -48.97 -28.79 25.28
C LEU A 11 -50.06 -28.71 24.21
N TRP A 12 -51.14 -29.48 24.35
CA TRP A 12 -52.28 -29.45 23.44
C TRP A 12 -52.96 -28.09 23.41
N LYS A 13 -53.14 -27.46 24.58
CA LYS A 13 -53.65 -26.09 24.68
C LYS A 13 -52.72 -25.09 23.95
N ASN A 14 -51.41 -25.16 24.19
CA ASN A 14 -50.43 -24.28 23.54
C ASN A 14 -50.37 -24.50 22.02
N PHE A 15 -50.43 -25.75 21.57
CA PHE A 15 -50.44 -26.10 20.16
C PHE A 15 -51.73 -25.62 19.47
N THR A 16 -52.89 -25.85 20.08
CA THR A 16 -54.18 -25.42 19.54
C THR A 16 -54.28 -23.90 19.48
N TYR A 17 -53.69 -23.19 20.46
CA TYR A 17 -53.58 -21.73 20.46
C TYR A 17 -52.75 -21.24 19.26
N ARG A 18 -51.54 -21.79 19.06
CA ARG A 18 -50.71 -21.47 17.88
C ARG A 18 -51.39 -21.84 16.55
N ARG A 19 -52.15 -22.95 16.51
CA ARG A 19 -52.89 -23.40 15.32
C ARG A 19 -54.05 -22.46 14.96
N ARG A 20 -54.70 -21.82 15.94
CA ARG A 20 -55.75 -20.81 15.69
C ARG A 20 -55.18 -19.48 15.21
N GLN A 21 -53.92 -19.20 15.49
CA GLN A 21 -53.21 -17.98 15.09
C GLN A 21 -52.20 -18.26 13.97
N THR A 22 -52.68 -18.83 12.86
CA THR A 22 -51.87 -19.28 11.71
C THR A 22 -50.98 -18.18 11.13
N LEU A 23 -51.46 -16.93 11.11
CA LEU A 23 -50.68 -15.78 10.62
C LEU A 23 -49.46 -15.49 11.49
N GLN A 24 -49.60 -15.54 12.83
CA GLN A 24 -48.47 -15.31 13.73
C GLN A 24 -47.44 -16.44 13.62
N LEU A 25 -47.90 -17.69 13.52
CA LEU A 25 -47.01 -18.84 13.33
C LEU A 25 -46.23 -18.75 12.01
N LEU A 26 -46.90 -18.36 10.91
CA LEU A 26 -46.26 -18.17 9.61
C LEU A 26 -45.21 -17.06 9.66
N VAL A 27 -45.53 -15.91 10.26
CA VAL A 27 -44.55 -14.82 10.42
C VAL A 27 -43.38 -15.26 11.29
N GLU A 28 -43.62 -15.95 12.41
CA GLU A 28 -42.56 -16.46 13.30
C GLU A 28 -41.62 -17.46 12.58
N LEU A 29 -42.12 -18.23 11.60
CA LEU A 29 -41.31 -19.16 10.80
C LEU A 29 -40.62 -18.49 9.60
N ILE A 30 -41.32 -17.60 8.90
CA ILE A 30 -40.81 -16.92 7.70
C ILE A 30 -39.78 -15.85 8.08
N TRP A 31 -39.96 -15.18 9.21
CA TRP A 31 -39.06 -14.12 9.69
C TRP A 31 -37.59 -14.57 9.79
N PRO A 32 -37.23 -15.66 10.51
CA PRO A 32 -35.83 -16.11 10.54
C PRO A 32 -35.33 -16.55 9.16
N LEU A 33 -36.16 -17.23 8.36
CA LEU A 33 -35.81 -17.63 6.99
C LEU A 33 -35.46 -16.41 6.11
N PHE A 34 -36.23 -15.33 6.23
CA PHE A 34 -36.00 -14.09 5.50
C PHE A 34 -34.68 -13.43 5.89
N ILE A 35 -34.37 -13.37 7.19
CA ILE A 35 -33.08 -12.86 7.68
C ILE A 35 -31.91 -13.69 7.13
N PHE A 36 -32.00 -15.02 7.17
CA PHE A 36 -30.96 -15.89 6.61
C PHE A 36 -30.80 -15.70 5.09
N PHE A 37 -31.90 -15.55 4.37
CA PHE A 37 -31.85 -15.31 2.92
C PHE A 37 -31.12 -14.01 2.58
N ILE A 38 -31.38 -12.92 3.32
CA ILE A 38 -30.66 -11.65 3.16
C ILE A 38 -29.17 -11.84 3.45
N LEU A 39 -28.81 -12.51 4.54
CA LEU A 39 -27.40 -12.73 4.91
C LEU A 39 -26.65 -13.53 3.83
N ILE A 40 -27.28 -14.56 3.26
CA ILE A 40 -26.71 -15.32 2.14
C ILE A 40 -26.59 -14.44 0.90
N ALA A 41 -27.61 -13.66 0.56
CA ALA A 41 -27.56 -12.75 -0.58
C ALA A 41 -26.41 -11.74 -0.44
N VAL A 42 -26.23 -11.14 0.74
CA VAL A 42 -25.08 -10.25 1.02
C VAL A 42 -23.77 -11.01 0.85
N ARG A 43 -23.65 -12.23 1.39
CA ARG A 43 -22.43 -13.04 1.23
C ARG A 43 -22.11 -13.42 -0.22
N LEU A 44 -23.12 -13.64 -1.06
CA LEU A 44 -22.94 -13.89 -2.48
C LEU A 44 -22.48 -12.63 -3.25
N ASN A 45 -22.94 -11.45 -2.84
CA ASN A 45 -22.54 -10.18 -3.44
C ASN A 45 -21.14 -9.72 -3.00
N TYR A 46 -20.73 -10.09 -1.78
CA TYR A 46 -19.41 -9.76 -1.22
C TYR A 46 -18.61 -11.05 -0.98
N PRO A 47 -18.06 -11.68 -2.03
CA PRO A 47 -17.18 -12.82 -1.88
C PRO A 47 -15.94 -12.42 -1.05
N PRO A 48 -15.35 -13.37 -0.29
CA PRO A 48 -14.12 -13.10 0.44
C PRO A 48 -13.01 -12.69 -0.54
N TYR A 49 -12.30 -11.61 -0.21
CA TYR A 49 -11.13 -11.19 -0.98
C TYR A 49 -9.93 -11.98 -0.48
N GLU A 50 -9.47 -12.93 -1.29
CA GLU A 50 -8.25 -13.68 -1.03
C GLU A 50 -7.03 -12.77 -1.28
N GLN A 51 -6.44 -12.23 -0.21
CA GLN A 51 -5.14 -11.55 -0.28
C GLN A 51 -4.04 -12.61 -0.33
N HIS A 52 -3.10 -12.46 -1.27
CA HIS A 52 -1.89 -13.27 -1.25
C HIS A 52 -0.95 -12.81 -0.13
N GLU A 53 -0.03 -13.68 0.28
CA GLU A 53 1.09 -13.27 1.14
C GLU A 53 1.83 -12.10 0.46
N CYS A 54 1.79 -10.94 1.11
CA CYS A 54 2.20 -9.68 0.54
C CYS A 54 3.58 -9.31 1.04
N HIS A 55 4.57 -9.36 0.15
CA HIS A 55 5.94 -8.98 0.43
C HIS A 55 6.21 -7.56 -0.05
N PHE A 56 6.73 -6.73 0.85
CA PHE A 56 7.05 -5.34 0.57
C PHE A 56 8.56 -5.15 0.48
N PRO A 57 9.07 -4.46 -0.54
CA PRO A 57 10.49 -4.17 -0.61
C PRO A 57 10.90 -3.16 0.47
N ASN A 58 12.13 -3.30 0.94
CA ASN A 58 12.68 -2.49 2.03
C ASN A 58 12.81 -1.00 1.64
N LYS A 59 12.32 -0.11 2.50
CA LYS A 59 12.59 1.33 2.37
C LYS A 59 13.82 1.71 3.19
N ALA A 60 14.83 2.27 2.53
CA ALA A 60 16.01 2.79 3.20
C ALA A 60 15.68 4.09 3.94
N MET A 61 16.14 4.21 5.18
CA MET A 61 16.13 5.49 5.91
C MET A 61 17.32 6.36 5.47
N PRO A 62 17.28 7.69 5.69
CA PRO A 62 18.38 8.59 5.35
C PRO A 62 19.74 8.18 5.94
N SER A 63 19.73 7.47 7.07
CA SER A 63 20.92 6.92 7.75
C SER A 63 21.64 5.83 6.97
N ALA A 64 20.96 5.13 6.05
CA ALA A 64 21.56 4.14 5.15
C ALA A 64 22.20 4.79 3.89
N GLY A 65 22.09 6.11 3.76
CA GLY A 65 22.60 6.91 2.64
C GLY A 65 21.49 7.68 1.93
N THR A 66 21.80 8.87 1.42
CA THR A 66 20.84 9.75 0.74
C THR A 66 20.37 9.20 -0.61
N LEU A 67 21.26 8.53 -1.35
CA LEU A 67 20.95 7.91 -2.65
C LEU A 67 19.93 6.75 -2.53
N PRO A 68 20.15 5.71 -1.70
CA PRO A 68 19.16 4.63 -1.53
C PRO A 68 17.87 5.12 -0.87
N TRP A 69 17.92 6.17 -0.03
CA TRP A 69 16.74 6.80 0.55
C TRP A 69 15.86 7.47 -0.51
N ILE A 70 16.41 8.34 -1.35
CA ILE A 70 15.67 9.03 -2.42
C ILE A 70 15.12 8.01 -3.42
N GLN A 71 15.93 7.02 -3.78
CA GLN A 71 15.50 5.97 -4.69
C GLN A 71 14.35 5.14 -4.11
N GLY A 72 14.37 4.82 -2.81
CA GLY A 72 13.28 4.13 -2.13
C GLY A 72 11.98 4.92 -2.13
N ILE A 73 12.06 6.25 -2.04
CA ILE A 73 10.88 7.13 -2.16
C ILE A 73 10.37 7.16 -3.60
N LEU A 74 11.25 7.31 -4.60
CA LEU A 74 10.83 7.50 -5.99
C LEU A 74 10.39 6.19 -6.68
N CYS A 75 11.07 5.07 -6.42
CA CYS A 75 10.78 3.79 -7.06
C CYS A 75 9.68 2.98 -6.36
N ASN A 76 9.45 3.19 -5.06
CA ASN A 76 8.54 2.37 -4.25
C ASN A 76 7.47 3.21 -3.50
N ALA A 77 7.07 4.36 -4.08
CA ALA A 77 6.05 5.24 -3.51
C ALA A 77 4.67 4.57 -3.40
N ASN A 78 4.32 3.74 -4.38
CA ASN A 78 2.99 3.13 -4.50
C ASN A 78 2.84 1.78 -3.76
N ASN A 79 3.84 1.38 -2.97
CA ASN A 79 3.89 0.12 -2.21
C ASN A 79 3.32 -1.09 -2.98
N PRO A 80 3.89 -1.47 -4.14
CA PRO A 80 3.51 -2.70 -4.83
C PRO A 80 3.63 -3.91 -3.90
N CYS A 81 2.59 -4.72 -3.92
CA CYS A 81 2.52 -5.98 -3.18
C CYS A 81 3.02 -7.13 -4.07
N PHE A 82 4.04 -7.85 -3.62
CA PHE A 82 4.58 -9.01 -4.35
C PHE A 82 4.16 -10.32 -3.68
N ARG A 83 3.83 -11.33 -4.49
CA ARG A 83 3.50 -12.70 -4.02
C ARG A 83 4.70 -13.50 -3.51
N ASN A 84 5.92 -13.10 -3.86
CA ASN A 84 7.15 -13.80 -3.53
C ASN A 84 8.03 -12.91 -2.67
N PRO A 85 8.85 -13.48 -1.76
CA PRO A 85 9.76 -12.72 -0.91
C PRO A 85 10.69 -11.86 -1.76
N THR A 86 10.79 -10.59 -1.39
CA THR A 86 11.69 -9.67 -2.09
C THR A 86 13.14 -9.93 -1.64
N PRO A 87 14.16 -9.70 -2.48
CA PRO A 87 15.55 -9.96 -2.12
C PRO A 87 16.03 -9.27 -0.83
N GLY A 88 15.37 -8.16 -0.43
CA GLY A 88 15.66 -7.46 0.82
C GLY A 88 15.11 -8.11 2.09
N GLU A 89 14.27 -9.14 1.98
CA GLU A 89 13.79 -9.95 3.11
C GLU A 89 14.71 -11.15 3.40
N SER A 90 15.58 -11.50 2.46
CA SER A 90 16.57 -12.57 2.63
C SER A 90 17.74 -12.12 3.52
N PRO A 91 18.20 -12.95 4.48
CA PRO A 91 19.31 -12.59 5.35
C PRO A 91 20.59 -12.38 4.56
N GLY A 92 21.28 -11.27 4.83
CA GLY A 92 22.59 -10.95 4.22
C GLY A 92 22.55 -10.17 2.90
N VAL A 93 21.36 -9.86 2.35
CA VAL A 93 21.22 -9.03 1.14
C VAL A 93 20.53 -7.72 1.49
N VAL A 94 21.30 -6.63 1.52
CA VAL A 94 20.79 -5.28 1.79
C VAL A 94 20.65 -4.49 0.48
N GLY A 95 19.42 -4.47 -0.05
CA GLY A 95 19.02 -3.60 -1.17
C GLY A 95 19.22 -4.21 -2.56
N ASN A 96 18.18 -4.13 -3.38
CA ASN A 96 18.19 -4.57 -4.78
C ASN A 96 18.36 -3.36 -5.74
N PHE A 97 19.29 -2.46 -5.41
CA PHE A 97 19.48 -1.21 -6.18
C PHE A 97 20.58 -1.30 -7.24
N ASN A 98 21.32 -2.41 -7.34
CA ASN A 98 22.48 -2.56 -8.24
C ASN A 98 22.12 -2.49 -9.74
N ASP A 99 20.89 -2.81 -10.12
CA ASP A 99 20.45 -2.77 -11.52
C ASP A 99 19.78 -1.45 -11.94
N SER A 100 19.78 -0.47 -11.04
CA SER A 100 19.17 0.84 -11.30
C SER A 100 20.11 1.68 -12.15
N ILE A 101 19.59 2.34 -13.19
CA ILE A 101 20.39 3.25 -14.05
C ILE A 101 21.12 4.32 -13.21
N ILE A 102 20.47 4.79 -12.14
CA ILE A 102 20.99 5.81 -11.23
C ILE A 102 22.19 5.29 -10.41
N SER A 103 22.17 4.04 -9.95
CA SER A 103 23.29 3.47 -9.17
C SER A 103 24.49 3.18 -10.06
N ARG A 104 24.26 2.79 -11.33
CA ARG A 104 25.32 2.67 -12.35
C ARG A 104 25.93 4.01 -12.69
N LEU A 105 25.12 5.05 -12.95
CA LEU A 105 25.60 6.41 -13.19
C LEU A 105 26.42 6.97 -12.03
N PHE A 106 25.96 6.77 -10.79
CA PHE A 106 26.70 7.21 -9.61
C PHE A 106 28.02 6.45 -9.42
N SER A 107 28.03 5.14 -9.72
CA SER A 107 29.24 4.32 -9.66
C SER A 107 30.24 4.70 -10.74
N ASP A 108 29.78 4.96 -11.97
CA ASP A 108 30.62 5.42 -13.08
C ASP A 108 31.18 6.82 -12.81
N ALA A 109 30.37 7.74 -12.30
CA ALA A 109 30.82 9.05 -11.86
C ALA A 109 31.88 8.95 -10.77
N LYS A 110 31.66 8.12 -9.74
CA LYS A 110 32.64 7.88 -8.68
C LYS A 110 33.94 7.25 -9.22
N LYS A 111 33.83 6.32 -10.17
CA LYS A 111 34.99 5.66 -10.79
C LYS A 111 35.82 6.63 -11.62
N ILE A 112 35.18 7.50 -12.39
CA ILE A 112 35.84 8.58 -13.13
C ILE A 112 36.48 9.58 -12.17
N LEU A 113 35.80 9.94 -11.08
CA LEU A 113 36.33 10.84 -10.05
C LEU A 113 37.56 10.26 -9.34
N LEU A 114 37.53 8.98 -8.96
CA LEU A 114 38.64 8.31 -8.29
C LEU A 114 39.83 8.07 -9.24
N TYR A 115 39.56 7.78 -10.51
CA TYR A 115 40.59 7.71 -11.55
C TYR A 115 41.25 9.08 -11.77
N SER A 116 40.43 10.13 -11.88
CA SER A 116 40.87 11.53 -12.03
C SER A 116 41.54 12.12 -10.79
N GLN A 117 41.40 11.50 -9.62
CA GLN A 117 42.09 11.91 -8.40
C GLN A 117 43.48 11.26 -8.28
N ASN A 118 43.66 10.07 -8.85
CA ASN A 118 44.92 9.33 -8.86
C ASN A 118 45.90 9.87 -9.93
N ASP A 119 45.40 10.24 -11.10
CA ASP A 119 46.13 11.14 -12.00
C ASP A 119 45.99 12.55 -11.45
N ARG A 120 47.07 13.35 -11.38
CA ARG A 120 47.09 14.72 -10.82
C ARG A 120 46.19 15.72 -11.59
N ASN A 121 44.88 15.55 -11.55
CA ASN A 121 43.90 16.38 -12.27
C ASN A 121 42.89 17.07 -11.32
N LEU A 122 43.22 17.14 -10.03
CA LEU A 122 42.51 17.94 -9.02
C LEU A 122 42.43 19.43 -9.42
N GLU A 123 43.37 19.89 -10.25
CA GLU A 123 43.39 21.22 -10.86
C GLU A 123 42.26 21.39 -11.89
N GLY A 124 42.01 20.39 -12.74
CA GLY A 124 40.90 20.40 -13.69
C GLY A 124 39.53 20.46 -13.01
N PHE A 125 39.36 19.78 -11.88
CA PHE A 125 38.14 19.86 -11.07
C PHE A 125 37.96 21.21 -10.39
N LYS A 126 39.05 21.87 -9.97
CA LYS A 126 39.01 23.23 -9.42
C LYS A 126 38.59 24.24 -10.48
N GLU A 127 39.06 24.06 -11.72
CA GLU A 127 38.64 24.88 -12.85
C GLU A 127 37.21 24.58 -13.29
N LEU A 128 36.76 23.33 -13.25
CA LEU A 128 35.36 22.97 -13.49
C LEU A 128 34.42 23.51 -12.41
N ALA A 129 34.81 23.45 -11.14
CA ALA A 129 34.06 24.03 -10.03
C ALA A 129 33.97 25.55 -10.15
N ARG A 130 35.07 26.21 -10.53
CA ARG A 130 35.06 27.65 -10.86
C ARG A 130 34.20 27.96 -12.07
N ALA A 131 34.24 27.15 -13.12
CA ALA A 131 33.42 27.33 -14.30
C ALA A 131 31.93 27.14 -13.99
N LEU A 132 31.59 26.18 -13.13
CA LEU A 132 30.24 25.98 -12.59
C LEU A 132 29.80 27.15 -11.70
N GLU A 133 30.67 27.66 -10.84
CA GLU A 133 30.41 28.82 -9.99
C GLU A 133 30.22 30.11 -10.81
N VAL A 134 30.99 30.26 -11.89
CA VAL A 134 30.84 31.34 -12.88
C VAL A 134 29.55 31.18 -13.66
N LEU A 135 29.20 29.96 -14.10
CA LEU A 135 27.93 29.68 -14.78
C LEU A 135 26.72 29.92 -13.86
N GLN A 136 26.86 29.58 -12.58
CA GLN A 136 25.84 29.82 -11.56
C GLN A 136 25.72 31.31 -11.20
N ARG A 137 26.80 32.08 -11.31
CA ARG A 137 26.77 33.56 -11.22
C ARG A 137 26.27 34.23 -12.50
N SER A 138 26.45 33.61 -13.67
CA SER A 138 26.01 34.14 -14.96
C SER A 138 24.58 33.75 -15.31
N MET A 139 23.95 32.84 -14.56
CA MET A 139 22.50 32.67 -14.56
C MET A 139 21.90 33.87 -13.82
N PRO A 140 21.22 34.81 -14.51
CA PRO A 140 20.44 35.81 -13.83
C PRO A 140 19.36 35.06 -13.06
N THR A 141 19.17 35.43 -11.80
CA THR A 141 17.93 35.18 -11.09
C THR A 141 16.88 36.03 -11.80
N ASP A 142 16.35 35.54 -12.93
CA ASP A 142 15.15 36.11 -13.52
C ASP A 142 13.98 35.72 -12.61
N SER A 143 13.69 36.68 -11.75
CA SER A 143 12.40 36.95 -11.14
C SER A 143 11.25 36.48 -12.02
N VAL A 144 10.40 35.63 -11.43
CA VAL A 144 8.99 35.50 -11.80
C VAL A 144 8.37 36.91 -11.90
N PRO A 145 7.81 37.35 -13.05
CA PRO A 145 6.94 38.50 -13.08
C PRO A 145 5.50 38.09 -12.69
N PRO A 146 4.68 39.03 -12.18
CA PRO A 146 3.37 38.74 -11.62
C PRO A 146 2.35 38.45 -12.73
N SER A 147 1.49 37.46 -12.52
CA SER A 147 0.29 37.23 -13.32
C SER A 147 -0.90 37.95 -12.68
N THR A 148 -1.32 39.10 -13.23
CA THR A 148 -2.70 39.60 -13.04
C THR A 148 -3.21 40.39 -14.25
N VAL A 149 -4.47 40.10 -14.59
CA VAL A 149 -5.45 40.87 -15.39
C VAL A 149 -5.46 40.63 -16.89
N ASP A 150 -6.45 39.85 -17.32
CA ASP A 150 -7.14 40.02 -18.60
C ASP A 150 -8.61 40.32 -18.26
N ASP A 151 -9.13 41.41 -18.83
CA ASP A 151 -10.48 41.94 -18.64
C ASP A 151 -11.03 42.24 -20.05
N ARG A 152 -11.69 41.23 -20.64
CA ARG A 152 -12.76 41.39 -21.65
C ARG A 152 -13.58 40.10 -21.79
#